data_AF-A0A537XXG8-F1
#
_entry.id   AF-A0A537XXG8-F1
#
_cell.length_a   1.000
_cell.length_b   1.000
_cell.length_c   1.000
_cell.angle_alpha   90.00
_cell.angle_beta   90.00
_cell.angle_gamma   90.00
#
_symmetry.space_group_name_H-M   'P 1'
#
loop_
_entity.id
_entity.type
_entity.pdbx_description
1 polymer ?
#
loop_
_entity_poly.entity_id
_entity_poly.type
_entity_poly.pdbx_seq_one_letter_code
_entity_poly.pdbx_strand_id
1 'polypeptide(L)'
;MARLDDRLRRDLERAARPADPAGVYEELIRRRERRRIARRIEATALAVAVVAGTIAGTYGLSRVFWADTTTPGGGGSPSVSAPPTSPSPSPQATSDIGLGFPVCNVTSVQGQFGDAPGAWTAYVATKRGDGPCPNASEADNVVAIDVTGDGQADAAYGPFGCQGACSAFAAPDIDGDGTDELLVQDVAFSIAGLRLFEVNGSGGPEAGRATLSPVTVAPPGDPAGGFEPGKELRLWLGGDGFQLDALRCDAGPDGQVFVATSAESKPHDSSHAVWYAHETTFKLRHDGRLDVLGTRDFQEPATSALPSFATRGGLCGAGLPDQYGSS
;
A
#
# COMPACT_ATOMS: atom_id res chain seq x y z
N MET A 1 23.53 68.55 5.38
CA MET A 1 23.43 67.60 4.25
C MET A 1 24.21 66.31 4.49
N ALA A 2 25.44 66.34 5.02
CA ALA A 2 26.26 65.13 5.26
C ALA A 2 25.61 63.99 6.10
N ARG A 3 24.71 64.29 7.06
CA ARG A 3 24.06 63.25 7.89
C ARG A 3 22.97 62.44 7.16
N LEU A 4 22.43 62.96 6.05
CA LEU A 4 21.40 62.25 5.29
C LEU A 4 22.02 61.19 4.37
N ASP A 5 23.16 61.52 3.75
CA ASP A 5 23.92 60.61 2.88
C ASP A 5 24.45 59.40 3.65
N ASP A 6 24.91 59.59 4.89
CA ASP A 6 25.37 58.48 5.74
C ASP A 6 24.26 57.52 6.17
N ARG A 7 23.00 57.98 6.15
CA ARG A 7 21.83 57.15 6.48
C ARG A 7 21.39 56.34 5.26
N LEU A 8 21.32 57.00 4.10
CA LEU A 8 21.03 56.36 2.81
C LEU A 8 22.08 55.31 2.44
N ARG A 9 23.36 55.60 2.67
CA ARG A 9 24.45 54.64 2.40
C ARG A 9 24.38 53.40 3.29
N ARG A 10 24.04 53.57 4.57
CA ARG A 10 23.86 52.45 5.51
C ARG A 10 22.62 51.61 5.23
N ASP A 11 21.53 52.23 4.76
CA ASP A 11 20.32 51.47 4.43
C ASP A 11 20.48 50.72 3.10
N LEU A 12 21.23 51.27 2.13
CA LEU A 12 21.60 50.56 0.89
C LEU A 12 22.55 49.38 1.16
N GLU A 13 23.56 49.52 2.03
CA GLU A 13 24.43 48.40 2.42
C GLU A 13 23.67 47.31 3.18
N ARG A 14 22.61 47.67 3.93
CA ARG A 14 21.77 46.69 4.63
C ARG A 14 20.85 45.92 3.67
N ALA A 15 20.34 46.58 2.64
CA ALA A 15 19.51 45.96 1.60
C ALA A 15 20.31 45.09 0.62
N ALA A 16 21.62 45.33 0.47
CA ALA A 16 22.49 44.58 -0.41
C ALA A 16 23.03 43.26 0.19
N ARG A 17 22.69 42.92 1.44
CA ARG A 17 23.02 41.59 1.99
C ARG A 17 22.10 40.55 1.33
N PRO A 18 22.65 39.57 0.59
CA PRO A 18 21.83 38.51 0.03
C PRO A 18 21.17 37.74 1.18
N ALA A 19 19.84 37.59 1.11
CA ALA A 19 19.11 36.72 2.01
C ALA A 19 19.64 35.30 1.82
N ASP A 20 20.18 34.70 2.88
CA ASP A 20 20.66 33.32 2.89
C ASP A 20 19.44 32.38 2.80
N PRO A 21 19.21 31.71 1.65
CA PRO A 21 18.04 30.86 1.48
C PRO A 21 18.19 29.51 2.19
N ALA A 22 19.40 29.13 2.66
CA ALA A 22 19.63 27.81 3.24
C ALA A 22 18.95 27.62 4.61
N GLY A 23 18.91 28.66 5.44
CA GLY A 23 18.36 28.56 6.81
C GLY A 23 16.84 28.35 6.88
N VAL A 24 16.08 28.80 5.87
CA VAL A 24 14.61 28.66 5.84
C VAL A 24 14.18 27.22 5.50
N TYR A 25 14.94 26.53 4.64
CA TYR A 25 14.68 25.13 4.32
C TYR A 25 15.04 24.20 5.48
N GLU A 26 16.11 24.48 6.22
CA GLU A 26 16.52 23.69 7.39
C GLU A 26 15.51 23.80 8.54
N GLU A 27 14.91 24.97 8.75
CA GLU A 27 13.87 25.15 9.76
C GLU A 27 12.55 24.46 9.38
N LEU A 28 12.21 24.37 8.09
CA LEU A 28 11.04 23.63 7.59
C LEU A 28 11.24 22.11 7.61
N ILE A 29 12.44 21.61 7.29
CA ILE A 29 12.78 20.18 7.37
C ILE A 29 12.71 19.71 8.83
N ARG A 30 13.28 20.48 9.77
CA ARG A 30 13.28 20.15 11.20
C ARG A 30 11.88 20.14 11.82
N ARG A 31 10.95 20.93 11.28
CA ARG A 31 9.55 20.99 11.75
C ARG A 31 8.69 19.84 11.20
N ARG A 32 8.97 19.34 9.99
CA ARG A 32 8.27 18.19 9.38
C ARG A 32 8.68 16.87 10.02
N GLU A 33 9.96 16.73 10.39
CA GLU A 33 10.50 15.50 10.99
C GLU A 33 9.98 15.24 12.43
N ARG A 34 9.80 16.31 13.23
CA ARG A 34 9.22 16.21 14.58
C ARG A 34 7.78 15.67 14.57
N ARG A 35 6.98 15.94 13.54
CA ARG A 35 5.59 15.45 13.47
C ARG A 35 5.50 13.96 13.18
N ARG A 36 6.39 13.40 12.34
CA ARG A 36 6.45 11.95 12.10
C ARG A 36 6.95 11.18 13.33
N ILE A 37 7.90 11.74 14.09
CA ILE A 37 8.41 11.11 15.32
C ILE A 37 7.35 11.15 16.44
N ALA A 38 6.66 12.28 16.62
CA ALA A 38 5.59 12.38 17.62
C ALA A 38 4.44 11.39 17.34
N ARG A 39 4.00 11.27 16.08
CA ARG A 39 2.96 10.30 15.67
C ARG A 39 3.41 8.84 15.87
N ARG A 40 4.71 8.52 15.66
CA ARG A 40 5.24 7.18 15.94
C ARG A 40 5.22 6.82 17.43
N ILE A 41 5.45 7.78 18.33
CA ILE A 41 5.45 7.52 19.78
C ILE A 41 4.03 7.21 20.26
N GLU A 42 3.03 7.91 19.74
CA GLU A 42 1.62 7.71 20.11
C GLU A 42 1.09 6.35 19.63
N ALA A 43 1.40 5.96 18.38
CA ALA A 43 1.03 4.64 17.85
C ALA A 43 1.71 3.48 18.62
N THR A 44 2.98 3.64 19.00
CA THR A 44 3.70 2.61 19.78
C THR A 44 3.10 2.45 21.18
N ALA A 45 2.73 3.55 21.84
CA ALA A 45 2.12 3.51 23.17
C ALA A 45 0.74 2.82 23.13
N LEU A 46 -0.07 3.11 22.12
CA LEU A 46 -1.38 2.49 21.93
C LEU A 46 -1.25 0.99 21.63
N ALA A 47 -0.30 0.59 20.79
CA ALA A 47 -0.03 -0.82 20.51
C ALA A 47 0.39 -1.59 21.78
N VAL A 48 1.26 -1.01 22.62
CA VAL A 48 1.64 -1.64 23.91
C VAL A 48 0.43 -1.75 24.85
N ALA A 49 -0.42 -0.72 24.91
CA ALA A 49 -1.63 -0.76 25.74
C ALA A 49 -2.63 -1.83 25.28
N VAL A 50 -2.84 -1.98 23.97
CA VAL A 50 -3.72 -3.02 23.40
C VAL A 50 -3.16 -4.41 23.68
N VAL A 51 -1.85 -4.64 23.49
CA VAL A 51 -1.22 -5.94 23.79
C VAL A 51 -1.32 -6.26 25.29
N ALA A 52 -1.01 -5.31 26.16
CA ALA A 52 -1.14 -5.49 27.61
C ALA A 52 -2.59 -5.75 28.04
N GLY A 53 -3.56 -5.02 27.48
CA GLY A 53 -4.98 -5.21 27.73
C GLY A 53 -5.50 -6.55 27.24
N THR A 54 -5.03 -7.02 26.07
CA THR A 54 -5.43 -8.31 25.50
C THR A 54 -4.88 -9.47 26.33
N ILE A 55 -3.63 -9.39 26.79
CA ILE A 55 -3.02 -10.39 27.68
C ILE A 55 -3.78 -10.42 29.02
N ALA A 56 -4.08 -9.25 29.61
CA ALA A 56 -4.81 -9.19 30.87
C ALA A 56 -6.26 -9.69 30.74
N GLY A 57 -6.94 -9.35 29.63
CA GLY A 57 -8.31 -9.77 29.35
C GLY A 57 -8.43 -11.26 29.09
N THR A 58 -7.53 -11.84 28.30
CA THR A 58 -7.48 -13.30 28.07
C THR A 58 -7.18 -14.06 29.36
N TYR A 59 -6.26 -13.58 30.19
CA TYR A 59 -5.96 -14.19 31.50
C TYR A 59 -7.13 -14.08 32.49
N GLY A 60 -7.87 -12.97 32.44
CA GLY A 60 -9.10 -12.78 33.23
C GLY A 60 -10.21 -13.75 32.80
N LEU A 61 -10.47 -13.84 31.49
CA LEU A 61 -11.50 -14.73 30.94
C LEU A 61 -11.14 -16.21 31.14
N SER A 62 -9.88 -16.60 30.94
CA SER A 62 -9.45 -17.98 31.20
C SER A 62 -9.64 -18.40 32.65
N ARG A 63 -9.63 -17.45 33.61
CA ARG A 63 -9.88 -17.79 35.02
C ARG A 63 -11.36 -18.01 35.33
N VAL A 64 -12.27 -17.41 34.56
CA VAL A 64 -13.72 -17.52 34.76
C VAL A 64 -14.28 -18.79 34.12
N PHE A 65 -13.75 -19.20 32.96
CA PHE A 65 -14.25 -20.37 32.22
C PHE A 65 -13.69 -21.72 32.66
N TRP A 66 -12.74 -21.76 33.59
CA TRP A 66 -12.27 -23.02 34.20
C TRP A 66 -13.09 -23.45 35.43
N ALA A 67 -14.09 -22.67 35.82
CA ALA A 67 -14.90 -22.94 37.01
C ALA A 67 -16.07 -23.92 36.79
N ASP A 68 -16.50 -24.20 35.55
CA ASP A 68 -17.58 -25.16 35.30
C ASP A 68 -17.30 -25.98 34.04
N THR A 69 -16.75 -27.17 34.22
CA THR A 69 -16.73 -28.21 33.20
C THR A 69 -17.63 -29.36 33.64
N THR A 70 -18.89 -29.30 33.21
CA THR A 70 -19.80 -30.46 33.19
C THR A 70 -20.38 -30.62 31.77
N THR A 71 -20.26 -31.85 31.29
CA THR A 71 -20.37 -32.38 29.92
C THR A 71 -21.84 -32.54 29.42
N PRO A 72 -22.13 -33.09 28.21
CA PRO A 72 -22.49 -32.40 26.95
C PRO A 72 -23.95 -32.66 26.46
N GLY A 73 -24.41 -31.94 25.43
CA GLY A 73 -25.66 -32.25 24.72
C GLY A 73 -25.65 -31.69 23.29
N GLY A 74 -25.86 -32.56 22.29
CA GLY A 74 -25.67 -32.26 20.87
C GLY A 74 -26.89 -31.73 20.11
N GLY A 75 -26.72 -31.59 18.79
CA GLY A 75 -27.83 -31.49 17.83
C GLY A 75 -27.60 -30.50 16.69
N GLY A 76 -27.51 -31.04 15.46
CA GLY A 76 -28.20 -30.48 14.29
C GLY A 76 -27.48 -29.44 13.43
N SER A 77 -26.91 -29.88 12.31
CA SER A 77 -26.65 -29.07 11.12
C SER A 77 -27.95 -28.93 10.28
N PRO A 78 -28.12 -27.87 9.49
CA PRO A 78 -27.96 -28.07 8.05
C PRO A 78 -27.19 -26.95 7.33
N SER A 79 -26.52 -27.37 6.25
CA SER A 79 -25.65 -26.59 5.37
C SER A 79 -26.42 -26.10 4.14
N VAL A 80 -26.23 -24.83 3.77
CA VAL A 80 -26.65 -24.25 2.49
C VAL A 80 -25.40 -23.76 1.78
N SER A 81 -25.15 -24.28 0.57
CA SER A 81 -23.99 -23.95 -0.27
C SER A 81 -24.18 -22.61 -1.00
N ALA A 82 -23.17 -21.75 -0.91
CA ALA A 82 -22.93 -20.60 -1.79
C ALA A 82 -21.52 -20.74 -2.43
N PRO A 83 -21.29 -20.23 -3.65
CA PRO A 83 -20.02 -20.38 -4.36
C PRO A 83 -18.91 -19.50 -3.74
N PRO A 84 -17.66 -19.97 -3.60
CA PRO A 84 -16.61 -19.20 -2.95
C PRO A 84 -15.85 -18.28 -3.93
N THR A 85 -15.95 -16.96 -3.73
CA THR A 85 -14.90 -15.98 -4.08
C THR A 85 -14.11 -15.64 -2.80
N SER A 86 -13.48 -16.66 -2.22
CA SER A 86 -12.72 -16.55 -0.98
C SER A 86 -11.27 -16.96 -1.25
N PRO A 87 -10.25 -16.22 -0.77
CA PRO A 87 -8.86 -16.62 -0.88
C PRO A 87 -8.71 -17.98 -0.21
N SER A 88 -8.46 -19.01 -1.02
CA SER A 88 -8.36 -20.38 -0.54
C SER A 88 -7.10 -20.50 0.32
N PRO A 89 -7.20 -20.89 1.62
CA PRO A 89 -6.02 -21.22 2.40
C PRO A 89 -5.45 -22.52 1.82
N SER A 90 -4.43 -22.36 0.96
CA SER A 90 -3.73 -23.50 0.37
C SER A 90 -2.78 -24.16 1.38
N PRO A 91 -2.48 -25.46 1.22
CA PRO A 91 -1.91 -26.32 2.25
C PRO A 91 -0.50 -25.91 2.68
N GLN A 92 -0.14 -26.23 3.93
CA GLN A 92 1.24 -26.23 4.40
C GLN A 92 2.07 -27.26 3.61
N ALA A 93 2.62 -26.84 2.49
CA ALA A 93 3.63 -27.58 1.77
C ALA A 93 4.66 -26.59 1.24
N THR A 94 5.90 -26.83 1.63
CA THR A 94 7.11 -26.29 1.02
C THR A 94 7.03 -26.49 -0.49
N SER A 95 6.55 -25.47 -1.19
CA SER A 95 6.29 -25.54 -2.62
C SER A 95 7.55 -25.01 -3.29
N ASP A 96 8.31 -25.87 -3.96
CA ASP A 96 9.26 -25.37 -4.93
C ASP A 96 8.44 -24.84 -6.11
N ILE A 97 8.28 -23.52 -6.18
CA ILE A 97 7.56 -22.83 -7.26
C ILE A 97 8.53 -22.51 -8.41
N GLY A 98 9.50 -23.38 -8.70
CA GLY A 98 10.45 -23.21 -9.80
C GLY A 98 11.59 -22.20 -9.53
N LEU A 99 11.71 -21.67 -8.31
CA LEU A 99 12.72 -20.65 -7.99
C LEU A 99 14.10 -21.23 -7.66
N GLY A 100 14.23 -22.55 -7.60
CA GLY A 100 15.48 -23.23 -7.24
C GLY A 100 15.84 -23.14 -5.75
N PHE A 101 14.88 -22.72 -4.91
CA PHE A 101 14.99 -22.73 -3.46
C PHE A 101 13.59 -22.90 -2.82
N PRO A 102 13.50 -23.50 -1.62
CA PRO A 102 12.23 -23.65 -0.94
C PRO A 102 11.66 -22.30 -0.50
N VAL A 103 10.34 -22.16 -0.60
CA VAL A 103 9.60 -20.97 -0.12
C VAL A 103 8.50 -21.34 0.88
N CYS A 104 8.01 -20.31 1.56
CA CYS A 104 6.94 -20.32 2.55
C CYS A 104 5.94 -19.20 2.25
N ASN A 105 4.79 -19.23 2.92
CA ASN A 105 3.76 -18.17 2.86
C ASN A 105 3.37 -17.80 1.42
N VAL A 106 3.29 -18.80 0.54
CA VAL A 106 2.99 -18.57 -0.87
C VAL A 106 1.55 -18.11 -1.00
N THR A 107 1.37 -16.96 -1.62
CA THR A 107 0.07 -16.42 -2.02
C THR A 107 0.11 -16.18 -3.53
N SER A 108 -1.05 -16.15 -4.18
CA SER A 108 -1.12 -15.97 -5.62
C SER A 108 -2.34 -15.17 -6.05
N VAL A 109 -2.20 -14.53 -7.22
CA VAL A 109 -3.29 -13.91 -7.96
C VAL A 109 -3.17 -14.31 -9.42
N GLN A 110 -4.30 -14.52 -10.07
CA GLN A 110 -4.38 -14.70 -11.52
C GLN A 110 -4.77 -13.39 -12.18
N GLY A 111 -4.19 -13.10 -13.33
CA GLY A 111 -4.45 -11.90 -14.11
C GLY A 111 -4.07 -12.09 -15.57
N GLN A 112 -4.56 -11.21 -16.42
CA GLN A 112 -4.16 -11.09 -17.81
C GLN A 112 -2.84 -10.33 -17.88
N PHE A 113 -1.75 -10.98 -17.49
CA PHE A 113 -0.42 -10.38 -17.51
C PHE A 113 0.20 -10.50 -18.92
N GLY A 114 0.84 -9.43 -19.39
CA GLY A 114 1.54 -9.40 -20.68
C GLY A 114 0.68 -9.63 -21.93
N ASP A 115 1.34 -9.78 -23.08
CA ASP A 115 0.69 -9.72 -24.40
C ASP A 115 0.00 -11.03 -24.84
N ALA A 116 0.24 -12.13 -24.13
CA ALA A 116 -0.26 -13.43 -24.56
C ALA A 116 -1.65 -13.73 -24.00
N PRO A 117 -2.52 -14.39 -24.79
CA PRO A 117 -3.84 -14.76 -24.33
C PRO A 117 -3.76 -15.78 -23.19
N GLY A 118 -4.54 -15.55 -22.13
CA GLY A 118 -4.67 -16.47 -21.00
C GLY A 118 -4.19 -15.84 -19.71
N ALA A 119 -4.76 -16.32 -18.60
CA ALA A 119 -4.37 -15.83 -17.28
C ALA A 119 -3.04 -16.44 -16.85
N TRP A 120 -2.07 -15.59 -16.49
CA TRP A 120 -0.84 -16.01 -15.83
C TRP A 120 -1.05 -15.98 -14.31
N THR A 121 -0.20 -16.70 -13.57
CA THR A 121 -0.28 -16.73 -12.10
C THR A 121 0.91 -15.99 -11.51
N ALA A 122 0.64 -14.91 -10.77
CA ALA A 122 1.66 -14.22 -9.99
C ALA A 122 1.69 -14.79 -8.57
N TYR A 123 2.89 -15.03 -8.06
CA TYR A 123 3.14 -15.50 -6.70
C TYR A 123 3.85 -14.42 -5.88
N VAL A 124 3.54 -14.37 -4.59
CA VAL A 124 4.38 -13.72 -3.58
C VAL A 124 4.71 -14.76 -2.53
N ALA A 125 6.00 -14.88 -2.21
CA ALA A 125 6.48 -15.90 -1.29
C ALA A 125 7.65 -15.40 -0.44
N THR A 126 7.83 -16.04 0.72
CA THR A 126 8.97 -15.80 1.61
C THR A 126 10.01 -16.89 1.39
N LYS A 127 11.27 -16.51 1.14
CA LYS A 127 12.37 -17.46 1.00
C LYS A 127 12.56 -18.24 2.30
N ARG A 128 12.64 -19.57 2.20
CA ARG A 128 12.93 -20.42 3.35
C ARG A 128 14.44 -20.66 3.46
N GLY A 129 14.97 -20.45 4.66
CA GLY A 129 16.33 -20.91 5.01
C GLY A 129 16.34 -22.39 5.45
N ASP A 130 17.37 -22.78 6.20
CA ASP A 130 17.51 -24.16 6.71
C ASP A 130 16.52 -24.50 7.84
N GLY A 131 15.82 -23.49 8.38
CA GLY A 131 14.95 -23.59 9.55
C GLY A 131 13.44 -23.73 9.25
N PRO A 132 12.59 -23.46 10.26
CA PRO A 132 11.15 -23.30 10.04
C PRO A 132 10.87 -22.10 9.13
N CYS A 133 9.64 -22.00 8.62
CA CYS A 133 9.23 -20.85 7.83
C CYS A 133 9.37 -19.55 8.65
N PRO A 134 10.16 -18.57 8.18
CA PRO A 134 10.27 -17.30 8.87
C PRO A 134 9.01 -16.46 8.68
N ASN A 135 8.83 -15.46 9.54
CA ASN A 135 7.85 -14.42 9.30
C ASN A 135 8.27 -13.61 8.06
N ALA A 136 7.30 -13.24 7.22
CA ALA A 136 7.59 -12.49 5.99
C ALA A 136 8.30 -11.14 6.25
N SER A 137 8.09 -10.54 7.43
CA SER A 137 8.76 -9.29 7.83
C SER A 137 10.23 -9.44 8.23
N GLU A 138 10.71 -10.67 8.42
CA GLU A 138 12.04 -10.98 8.95
C GLU A 138 12.93 -11.68 7.92
N ALA A 139 12.44 -11.87 6.70
CA ALA A 139 13.09 -12.67 5.67
C ALA A 139 13.02 -11.99 4.30
N ASP A 140 13.82 -12.53 3.38
CA ASP A 140 13.78 -12.16 1.97
C ASP A 140 12.46 -12.63 1.35
N ASN A 141 11.73 -11.71 0.73
CA ASN A 141 10.53 -12.03 -0.04
C ASN A 141 10.78 -11.87 -1.52
N VAL A 142 9.99 -12.60 -2.31
CA VAL A 142 10.09 -12.65 -3.76
C VAL A 142 8.72 -12.54 -4.38
N VAL A 143 8.66 -11.85 -5.52
CA VAL A 143 7.53 -11.90 -6.45
C VAL A 143 7.95 -12.81 -7.59
N ALA A 144 7.05 -13.65 -8.06
CA ALA A 144 7.31 -14.53 -9.19
C ALA A 144 6.09 -14.61 -10.12
N ILE A 145 6.28 -15.01 -11.37
CA ILE A 145 5.22 -15.15 -12.36
C ILE A 145 5.38 -16.49 -13.08
N ASP A 146 4.31 -17.28 -13.14
CA ASP A 146 4.15 -18.47 -13.97
C ASP A 146 3.28 -18.10 -15.16
N VAL A 147 3.91 -18.07 -16.34
CA VAL A 147 3.28 -17.73 -17.61
C VAL A 147 2.93 -18.98 -18.43
N THR A 148 3.51 -20.13 -18.08
CA THR A 148 3.27 -21.41 -18.78
C THR A 148 2.09 -22.20 -18.20
N GLY A 149 1.70 -21.90 -16.96
CA GLY A 149 0.65 -22.58 -16.22
C GLY A 149 1.07 -23.94 -15.68
N ASP A 150 2.37 -24.22 -15.55
CA ASP A 150 2.89 -25.48 -15.04
C ASP A 150 3.09 -25.49 -13.50
N GLY A 151 2.79 -24.36 -12.85
CA GLY A 151 2.96 -24.14 -11.42
C GLY A 151 4.39 -23.77 -11.02
N GLN A 152 5.29 -23.54 -11.97
CA GLN A 152 6.65 -23.07 -11.76
C GLN A 152 6.81 -21.65 -12.28
N ALA A 153 7.53 -20.84 -11.52
CA ALA A 153 7.85 -19.48 -11.90
C ALA A 153 8.81 -19.46 -13.10
N ASP A 154 8.41 -18.74 -14.14
CA ASP A 154 9.22 -18.45 -15.32
C ASP A 154 10.10 -17.21 -15.12
N ALA A 155 9.68 -16.29 -14.25
CA ALA A 155 10.46 -15.13 -13.85
C ALA A 155 10.20 -14.73 -12.40
N ALA A 156 11.15 -14.01 -11.80
CA ALA A 156 11.05 -13.55 -10.43
C ALA A 156 11.77 -12.21 -10.20
N TYR A 157 11.28 -11.47 -9.23
CA TYR A 157 11.90 -10.25 -8.69
C TYR A 157 12.10 -10.37 -7.19
N GLY A 158 13.28 -9.97 -6.72
CA GLY A 158 13.64 -9.94 -5.31
C GLY A 158 15.15 -10.06 -5.09
N PRO A 159 15.60 -10.08 -3.83
CA PRO A 159 14.77 -10.03 -2.62
C PRO A 159 14.20 -8.62 -2.33
N PHE A 160 13.04 -8.55 -1.67
CA PHE A 160 12.52 -7.31 -1.10
C PHE A 160 11.93 -7.50 0.30
N GLY A 161 11.87 -6.41 1.07
CA GLY A 161 11.37 -6.41 2.44
C GLY A 161 9.88 -6.09 2.53
N CYS A 162 9.19 -6.80 3.41
CA CYS A 162 7.79 -6.61 3.76
C CYS A 162 7.67 -6.15 5.22
N GLN A 163 6.59 -5.44 5.55
CA GLN A 163 6.32 -4.86 6.87
C GLN A 163 4.99 -5.38 7.43
N GLY A 164 4.98 -6.65 7.85
CA GLY A 164 3.85 -7.28 8.54
C GLY A 164 2.95 -8.14 7.65
N ALA A 165 2.80 -7.80 6.38
CA ALA A 165 2.19 -8.68 5.37
C ALA A 165 3.06 -8.73 4.12
N CYS A 166 2.94 -9.84 3.38
CA CYS A 166 3.62 -10.03 2.11
C CYS A 166 2.79 -10.99 1.28
N SER A 167 1.87 -10.45 0.48
CA SER A 167 0.96 -11.28 -0.30
C SER A 167 0.62 -10.68 -1.66
N ALA A 168 0.40 -11.55 -2.63
CA ALA A 168 -0.25 -11.20 -3.89
C ALA A 168 -1.65 -10.69 -3.57
N PHE A 169 -1.93 -9.44 -3.93
CA PHE A 169 -3.11 -8.73 -3.45
C PHE A 169 -4.19 -8.62 -4.52
N ALA A 170 -3.83 -8.11 -5.71
CA ALA A 170 -4.74 -7.92 -6.82
C ALA A 170 -3.98 -7.81 -8.15
N ALA A 171 -4.69 -7.97 -9.26
CA ALA A 171 -4.18 -7.78 -10.61
C ALA A 171 -5.04 -6.74 -11.37
N PRO A 172 -4.86 -5.42 -11.11
CA PRO A 172 -5.58 -4.37 -11.83
C PRO A 172 -4.91 -4.00 -13.16
N ASP A 173 -5.69 -3.63 -14.18
CA ASP A 173 -5.21 -2.99 -15.43
C ASP A 173 -5.17 -1.47 -15.22
N ILE A 174 -4.09 -0.95 -14.64
CA ILE A 174 -3.93 0.43 -14.17
C ILE A 174 -3.88 1.43 -15.32
N ASP A 175 -3.19 1.08 -16.41
CA ASP A 175 -2.99 2.00 -17.53
C ASP A 175 -4.05 1.87 -18.64
N GLY A 176 -4.88 0.83 -18.57
CA GLY A 176 -5.99 0.57 -19.49
C GLY A 176 -5.55 -0.03 -20.82
N ASP A 177 -4.36 -0.65 -20.89
CA ASP A 177 -3.84 -1.28 -22.09
C ASP A 177 -4.37 -2.71 -22.32
N GLY A 178 -5.13 -3.24 -21.36
CA GLY A 178 -5.71 -4.58 -21.39
C GLY A 178 -4.80 -5.66 -20.82
N THR A 179 -3.65 -5.28 -20.25
CA THR A 179 -2.80 -6.12 -19.42
C THR A 179 -2.88 -5.68 -17.96
N ASP A 180 -2.88 -6.65 -17.05
CA ASP A 180 -2.95 -6.37 -15.62
C ASP A 180 -1.53 -6.10 -15.07
N GLU A 181 -1.39 -5.11 -14.20
CA GLU A 181 -0.26 -5.00 -13.29
C GLU A 181 -0.48 -5.83 -12.02
N LEU A 182 0.59 -6.05 -11.26
CA LEU A 182 0.51 -6.78 -10.00
C LEU A 182 0.59 -5.85 -8.79
N LEU A 183 -0.43 -5.91 -7.93
CA LEU A 183 -0.38 -5.34 -6.59
C LEU A 183 0.10 -6.36 -5.56
N VAL A 184 1.11 -5.99 -4.78
CA VAL A 184 1.63 -6.75 -3.65
C VAL A 184 1.37 -5.98 -2.37
N GLN A 185 0.70 -6.61 -1.41
CA GLN A 185 0.51 -6.04 -0.08
C GLN A 185 1.77 -6.27 0.75
N ASP A 186 2.42 -5.18 1.17
CA ASP A 186 3.63 -5.20 2.00
C ASP A 186 3.39 -4.69 3.44
N VAL A 187 2.20 -4.16 3.75
CA VAL A 187 1.75 -3.82 5.11
C VAL A 187 0.31 -4.29 5.31
N ALA A 188 0.02 -4.89 6.47
CA ALA A 188 -1.34 -5.18 6.90
C ALA A 188 -1.60 -4.66 8.32
N PHE A 189 -2.29 -3.52 8.41
CA PHE A 189 -2.94 -3.01 9.63
C PHE A 189 -4.35 -2.52 9.26
N SER A 190 -4.87 -1.50 9.94
CA SER A 190 -6.06 -0.74 9.51
C SER A 190 -5.89 -0.11 8.12
N ILE A 191 -4.64 0.06 7.69
CA ILE A 191 -4.25 0.51 6.36
C ILE A 191 -3.37 -0.57 5.72
N ALA A 192 -3.66 -0.90 4.46
CA ALA A 192 -2.83 -1.73 3.61
C ALA A 192 -1.79 -0.87 2.89
N GLY A 193 -0.53 -1.29 2.96
CA GLY A 193 0.56 -0.75 2.15
C GLY A 193 0.71 -1.64 0.93
N LEU A 194 0.67 -1.04 -0.27
CA LEU A 194 0.70 -1.76 -1.53
C LEU A 194 1.88 -1.30 -2.38
N ARG A 195 2.51 -2.25 -3.05
CA ARG A 195 3.52 -2.04 -4.10
C ARG A 195 2.93 -2.43 -5.44
N LEU A 196 3.29 -1.72 -6.48
CA LEU A 196 2.87 -2.00 -7.85
C LEU A 196 4.05 -2.53 -8.66
N PHE A 197 3.81 -3.60 -9.41
CA PHE A 197 4.77 -4.23 -10.29
C PHE A 197 4.22 -4.31 -11.70
N GLU A 198 5.07 -3.94 -12.64
CA GLU A 198 4.89 -4.14 -14.06
C GLU A 198 5.25 -5.58 -14.43
N VAL A 199 4.39 -6.25 -15.21
CA VAL A 199 4.63 -7.61 -15.71
C VAL A 199 4.68 -7.60 -17.23
N ASN A 200 5.89 -7.61 -17.78
CA ASN A 200 6.11 -7.60 -19.23
C ASN A 200 6.49 -9.00 -19.72
N GLY A 201 5.89 -9.46 -20.82
CA GLY A 201 6.32 -10.70 -21.45
C GLY A 201 5.45 -11.11 -22.65
N SER A 202 6.00 -12.00 -23.46
CA SER A 202 5.28 -12.68 -24.53
C SER A 202 5.13 -14.16 -24.16
N GLY A 203 3.90 -14.64 -23.97
CA GLY A 203 3.64 -16.07 -23.76
C GLY A 203 3.93 -16.93 -24.99
N GLY A 204 4.04 -18.24 -24.79
CA GLY A 204 4.32 -19.24 -25.83
C GLY A 204 5.47 -20.19 -25.47
N PRO A 205 5.88 -21.12 -26.36
CA PRO A 205 6.96 -22.07 -26.08
C PRO A 205 8.36 -21.41 -25.93
N GLU A 206 8.50 -20.12 -26.25
CA GLU A 206 9.67 -19.29 -25.92
C GLU A 206 9.43 -18.36 -24.69
N ALA A 207 8.42 -18.68 -23.85
CA ALA A 207 7.92 -17.95 -22.68
C ALA A 207 8.95 -17.49 -21.62
N GLY A 208 10.22 -17.87 -21.73
CA GLY A 208 11.28 -17.53 -20.78
C GLY A 208 11.74 -16.06 -20.78
N ARG A 209 10.90 -15.11 -21.17
CA ARG A 209 11.20 -13.66 -21.20
C ARG A 209 10.23 -12.80 -20.41
N ALA A 210 9.39 -13.40 -19.56
CA ALA A 210 8.65 -12.61 -18.60
C ALA A 210 9.62 -11.80 -17.72
N THR A 211 9.28 -10.56 -17.44
CA THR A 211 10.05 -9.67 -16.57
C THR A 211 9.11 -9.02 -15.59
N LEU A 212 9.57 -8.94 -14.34
CA LEU A 212 8.88 -8.29 -13.24
C LEU A 212 9.72 -7.10 -12.80
N SER A 213 9.14 -5.91 -12.82
CA SER A 213 9.82 -4.69 -12.42
C SER A 213 8.94 -3.85 -11.50
N PRO A 214 9.47 -3.29 -10.40
CA PRO A 214 8.69 -2.38 -9.58
C PRO A 214 8.37 -1.11 -10.36
N VAL A 215 7.13 -0.64 -10.27
CA VAL A 215 6.75 0.65 -10.84
C VAL A 215 7.42 1.76 -10.04
N THR A 216 7.98 2.76 -10.72
CA THR A 216 8.66 3.90 -10.10
C THR A 216 8.03 5.23 -10.45
N VAL A 217 8.08 6.20 -9.54
CA VAL A 217 7.53 7.54 -9.77
C VAL A 217 8.45 8.34 -10.70
N ALA A 218 7.92 8.88 -11.79
CA ALA A 218 8.68 9.75 -12.69
C ALA A 218 8.81 11.18 -12.14
N PRO A 219 9.89 11.93 -12.48
CA PRO A 219 9.95 13.37 -12.21
C PRO A 219 8.76 14.14 -12.81
N PRO A 220 8.22 15.14 -12.10
CA PRO A 220 8.72 15.70 -10.83
C PRO A 220 8.29 14.93 -9.56
N GLY A 221 7.39 13.95 -9.69
CA GLY A 221 6.75 13.28 -8.55
C GLY A 221 5.81 14.20 -7.77
N ASP A 222 5.43 13.76 -6.57
CA ASP A 222 4.63 14.51 -5.62
C ASP A 222 5.10 14.26 -4.17
N PRO A 223 6.12 15.01 -3.70
CA PRO A 223 6.61 14.89 -2.32
C PRO A 223 5.63 15.36 -1.24
N ALA A 224 4.51 16.00 -1.59
CA ALA A 224 3.47 16.35 -0.62
C ALA A 224 2.63 15.11 -0.30
N GLY A 225 2.24 14.35 -1.33
CA GLY A 225 1.58 13.04 -1.23
C GLY A 225 2.49 11.88 -0.82
N GLY A 226 3.82 12.05 -0.85
CA GLY A 226 4.78 11.00 -0.50
C GLY A 226 5.23 10.15 -1.69
N PHE A 227 5.18 10.72 -2.89
CA PHE A 227 5.58 10.11 -4.15
C PHE A 227 6.87 10.76 -4.66
N GLU A 228 8.01 10.49 -4.02
CA GLU A 228 9.29 11.05 -4.44
C GLU A 228 9.76 10.49 -5.80
N PRO A 229 10.31 11.33 -6.69
CA PRO A 229 10.75 10.88 -8.01
C PRO A 229 11.90 9.86 -7.92
N GLY A 230 11.82 8.84 -8.76
CA GLY A 230 12.76 7.72 -8.83
C GLY A 230 12.61 6.70 -7.70
N LYS A 231 11.59 6.80 -6.85
CA LYS A 231 11.27 5.80 -5.84
C LYS A 231 10.25 4.79 -6.35
N GLU A 232 10.32 3.57 -5.84
CA GLU A 232 9.28 2.57 -6.00
C GLU A 232 7.95 3.15 -5.51
N LEU A 233 6.89 2.94 -6.28
CA LEU A 233 5.55 3.37 -5.92
C LEU A 233 5.10 2.61 -4.67
N ARG A 234 4.66 3.36 -3.66
CA ARG A 234 4.00 2.80 -2.49
C ARG A 234 2.66 3.48 -2.30
N LEU A 235 1.61 2.67 -2.31
CA LEU A 235 0.23 3.10 -2.18
C LEU A 235 -0.30 2.70 -0.82
N TRP A 236 -1.31 3.43 -0.37
CA TRP A 236 -2.03 3.15 0.87
C TRP A 236 -3.51 2.97 0.56
N LEU A 237 -4.13 2.02 1.24
CA LEU A 237 -5.55 1.72 1.07
C LEU A 237 -6.17 1.38 2.43
N GLY A 238 -7.32 1.96 2.74
CA GLY A 238 -8.01 1.77 4.00
C GLY A 238 -7.78 2.94 4.95
N GLY A 239 -8.08 2.74 6.23
CA GLY A 239 -8.13 3.86 7.16
C GLY A 239 -8.45 3.45 8.58
N ASP A 240 -8.42 4.42 9.45
CA ASP A 240 -8.90 4.31 10.83
C ASP A 240 -9.93 5.41 11.11
N GLY A 241 -10.25 5.66 12.38
CA GLY A 241 -11.25 6.67 12.75
C GLY A 241 -10.93 8.08 12.24
N PHE A 242 -9.67 8.38 11.90
CA PHE A 242 -9.24 9.74 11.56
C PHE A 242 -8.43 9.84 10.28
N GLN A 243 -7.97 8.73 9.71
CA GLN A 243 -7.23 8.68 8.45
C GLN A 243 -7.96 7.82 7.44
N LEU A 244 -7.91 8.22 6.18
CA LEU A 244 -8.43 7.42 5.08
C LEU A 244 -7.55 7.59 3.85
N ASP A 245 -7.06 6.47 3.34
CA ASP A 245 -6.36 6.35 2.07
C ASP A 245 -7.25 5.59 1.09
N ALA A 246 -7.48 6.18 -0.08
CA ALA A 246 -8.37 5.65 -1.09
C ALA A 246 -7.68 5.61 -2.45
N LEU A 247 -7.98 4.55 -3.21
CA LEU A 247 -7.45 4.31 -4.53
C LEU A 247 -8.62 4.17 -5.50
N ARG A 248 -8.55 4.82 -6.65
CA ARG A 248 -9.60 4.75 -7.67
C ARG A 248 -9.03 4.90 -9.07
N CYS A 249 -9.83 4.50 -10.05
CA CYS A 249 -9.52 4.68 -11.45
C CYS A 249 -10.58 5.55 -12.12
N ASP A 250 -10.09 6.49 -12.91
CA ASP A 250 -10.88 7.51 -13.59
C ASP A 250 -10.59 7.51 -15.08
N ALA A 251 -11.49 8.13 -15.84
CA ALA A 251 -11.21 8.53 -17.21
C ALA A 251 -10.46 9.87 -17.23
N GLY A 252 -9.25 9.87 -17.74
CA GLY A 252 -8.48 11.06 -18.08
C GLY A 252 -8.63 11.47 -19.55
N PRO A 253 -8.03 12.61 -19.95
CA PRO A 253 -8.08 13.09 -21.33
C PRO A 253 -7.39 12.14 -22.33
N ASP A 254 -6.37 11.43 -21.88
CA ASP A 254 -5.53 10.54 -22.71
C ASP A 254 -5.70 9.07 -22.31
N GLY A 255 -6.89 8.67 -21.87
CA GLY A 255 -7.18 7.31 -21.41
C GLY A 255 -7.32 7.21 -19.90
N GLN A 256 -7.22 5.99 -19.38
CA GLN A 256 -7.39 5.72 -17.96
C GLN A 256 -6.32 6.42 -17.11
N VAL A 257 -6.71 6.89 -15.93
CA VAL A 257 -5.79 7.45 -14.94
C VAL A 257 -6.06 6.82 -13.59
N PHE A 258 -4.99 6.67 -12.82
CA PHE A 258 -5.02 6.17 -11.47
C PHE A 258 -4.98 7.34 -10.49
N VAL A 259 -5.77 7.27 -9.42
CA VAL A 259 -5.87 8.34 -8.43
C VAL A 259 -5.67 7.77 -7.03
N ALA A 260 -4.71 8.35 -6.30
CA ALA A 260 -4.52 8.08 -4.88
C ALA A 260 -4.93 9.30 -4.07
N THR A 261 -5.72 9.10 -3.01
CA THR A 261 -6.11 10.15 -2.08
C THR A 261 -5.71 9.76 -0.66
N SER A 262 -5.06 10.67 0.06
CA SER A 262 -4.82 10.54 1.50
C SER A 262 -5.53 11.66 2.24
N ALA A 263 -6.29 11.32 3.28
CA ALA A 263 -7.10 12.26 4.03
C ALA A 263 -6.95 12.09 5.54
N GLU A 264 -7.00 13.21 6.27
CA GLU A 264 -7.04 13.25 7.74
C GLU A 264 -8.26 14.07 8.18
N SER A 265 -9.13 13.51 9.02
CA SER A 265 -10.27 14.25 9.58
C SER A 265 -9.80 15.14 10.72
N LYS A 266 -10.26 16.39 10.78
CA LYS A 266 -9.93 17.32 11.87
C LYS A 266 -11.11 18.22 12.24
N PRO A 267 -11.28 18.56 13.54
CA PRO A 267 -10.60 17.95 14.67
C PRO A 267 -11.05 16.49 14.86
N HIS A 268 -10.17 15.66 15.42
CA HIS A 268 -10.51 14.28 15.76
C HIS A 268 -11.70 14.25 16.73
N ASP A 269 -12.51 13.19 16.65
CA ASP A 269 -13.67 12.94 17.52
C ASP A 269 -14.74 14.06 17.56
N SER A 270 -14.93 14.76 16.44
CA SER A 270 -15.93 15.83 16.35
C SER A 270 -16.99 15.53 15.31
N SER A 271 -18.26 15.79 15.65
CA SER A 271 -19.36 15.81 14.68
C SER A 271 -19.25 16.92 13.62
N HIS A 272 -18.28 17.84 13.79
CA HIS A 272 -17.96 18.90 12.85
C HIS A 272 -16.58 18.69 12.20
N ALA A 273 -16.03 17.47 12.28
CA ALA A 273 -14.79 17.14 11.63
C ALA A 273 -14.90 17.34 10.10
N VAL A 274 -13.79 17.75 9.50
CA VAL A 274 -13.64 17.96 8.07
C VAL A 274 -12.47 17.10 7.61
N TRP A 275 -12.64 16.37 6.51
CA TRP A 275 -11.56 15.69 5.82
C TRP A 275 -10.66 16.73 5.15
N TYR A 276 -9.36 16.67 5.44
CA TYR A 276 -8.33 17.39 4.70
C TYR A 276 -7.65 16.39 3.79
N ALA A 277 -8.03 16.40 2.51
CA ALA A 277 -7.60 15.42 1.53
C ALA A 277 -6.54 16.00 0.59
N HIS A 278 -5.53 15.18 0.30
CA HIS A 278 -4.55 15.39 -0.74
C HIS A 278 -4.72 14.29 -1.79
N GLU A 279 -5.01 14.67 -3.02
CA GLU A 279 -5.20 13.75 -4.14
C GLU A 279 -4.09 13.94 -5.16
N THR A 280 -3.54 12.82 -5.63
CA THR A 280 -2.53 12.75 -6.69
C THR A 280 -3.10 11.91 -7.83
N THR A 281 -3.13 12.49 -9.04
CA THR A 281 -3.55 11.81 -10.27
C THR A 281 -2.32 11.37 -11.04
N PHE A 282 -2.34 10.13 -11.50
CA PHE A 282 -1.23 9.46 -12.14
C PHE A 282 -1.60 8.88 -13.49
N LYS A 283 -0.58 8.72 -14.33
CA LYS A 283 -0.64 7.88 -15.52
C LYS A 283 0.55 6.94 -15.53
N LEU A 284 0.28 5.65 -15.63
CA LEU A 284 1.32 4.66 -15.83
C LEU A 284 1.73 4.65 -17.31
N ARG A 285 3.03 4.51 -17.53
CA ARG A 285 3.66 4.40 -18.83
C ARG A 285 4.09 2.95 -19.04
N HIS A 286 4.07 2.52 -20.28
CA HIS A 286 4.59 1.23 -20.75
C HIS A 286 6.05 0.90 -20.35
N ASP A 287 6.83 1.87 -19.86
CA ASP A 287 8.19 1.62 -19.34
C ASP A 287 8.22 1.40 -17.81
N GLY A 288 7.07 1.14 -17.18
CA GLY A 288 6.94 0.90 -15.74
C GLY A 288 7.14 2.16 -14.89
N ARG A 289 6.95 3.36 -15.48
CA ARG A 289 7.09 4.64 -14.79
C ARG A 289 5.75 5.34 -14.64
N LEU A 290 5.50 5.88 -13.46
CA LEU A 290 4.28 6.57 -13.12
C LEU A 290 4.47 8.09 -13.18
N ASP A 291 3.86 8.75 -14.16
CA ASP A 291 3.83 10.20 -14.27
C ASP A 291 2.78 10.79 -13.34
N VAL A 292 3.14 11.84 -12.59
CA VAL A 292 2.17 12.65 -11.84
C VAL A 292 1.56 13.69 -12.78
N LEU A 293 0.29 13.52 -13.10
CA LEU A 293 -0.45 14.42 -13.99
C LEU A 293 -0.94 15.68 -13.26
N GLY A 294 -1.25 15.55 -11.98
CA GLY A 294 -1.75 16.66 -11.18
C GLY A 294 -1.96 16.28 -9.73
N THR A 295 -2.07 17.32 -8.90
CA THR A 295 -2.42 17.20 -7.49
C THR A 295 -3.50 18.20 -7.14
N ARG A 296 -4.30 17.88 -6.13
CA ARG A 296 -5.23 18.86 -5.53
C ARG A 296 -5.42 18.60 -4.05
N ASP A 297 -5.53 19.70 -3.31
CA ASP A 297 -5.97 19.70 -1.92
C ASP A 297 -7.44 20.10 -1.87
N PHE A 298 -8.23 19.41 -1.07
CA PHE A 298 -9.64 19.77 -0.88
C PHE A 298 -10.13 19.39 0.52
N GLN A 299 -11.32 19.90 0.83
CA GLN A 299 -11.99 19.67 2.10
C GLN A 299 -13.42 19.25 1.88
N GLU A 300 -13.89 18.31 2.69
CA GLU A 300 -15.30 17.94 2.76
C GLU A 300 -15.71 17.51 4.17
N PRO A 301 -17.00 17.66 4.53
CA PRO A 301 -17.48 17.26 5.85
C PRO A 301 -17.23 15.76 6.14
N ALA A 302 -16.65 15.45 7.30
CA ALA A 302 -16.47 14.07 7.77
C ALA A 302 -17.76 13.59 8.44
N THR A 303 -18.78 13.32 7.62
CA THR A 303 -20.07 12.81 8.08
C THR A 303 -20.08 11.28 8.18
N SER A 304 -21.20 10.69 8.60
CA SER A 304 -21.41 9.24 8.56
C SER A 304 -21.58 8.66 7.15
N ALA A 305 -21.70 9.51 6.12
CA ALA A 305 -21.69 9.06 4.74
C ALA A 305 -20.25 8.92 4.24
N LEU A 306 -20.02 7.93 3.36
CA LEU A 306 -18.71 7.75 2.74
C LEU A 306 -18.26 9.01 2.00
N PRO A 307 -16.98 9.42 2.16
CA PRO A 307 -16.45 10.58 1.46
C PRO A 307 -16.53 10.44 -0.06
N SER A 308 -16.49 11.58 -0.77
CA SER A 308 -16.60 11.59 -2.24
C SER A 308 -15.43 10.88 -2.93
N PHE A 309 -14.29 10.83 -2.25
CA PHE A 309 -13.05 10.20 -2.71
C PHE A 309 -12.88 8.76 -2.21
N ALA A 310 -13.82 8.20 -1.45
CA ALA A 310 -13.74 6.82 -0.99
C ALA A 310 -13.62 5.86 -2.18
N THR A 311 -12.84 4.79 -2.01
CA THR A 311 -12.72 3.71 -2.97
C THR A 311 -14.11 3.12 -3.28
N ARG A 312 -14.54 3.14 -4.53
CA ARG A 312 -15.83 2.58 -4.97
C ARG A 312 -15.60 1.63 -6.13
N GLY A 313 -16.09 0.40 -6.00
CA GLY A 313 -16.12 -0.55 -7.14
C GLY A 313 -14.76 -1.16 -7.50
N GLY A 314 -13.79 -1.14 -6.59
CA GLY A 314 -12.46 -1.72 -6.82
C GLY A 314 -11.46 -0.73 -7.40
N LEU A 315 -10.42 -1.26 -8.03
CA LEU A 315 -9.34 -0.52 -8.66
C LEU A 315 -9.11 -1.08 -10.06
N CYS A 316 -9.44 -0.31 -11.10
CA CYS A 316 -9.07 -0.62 -12.48
C CYS A 316 -9.42 -2.07 -12.88
N GLY A 317 -10.68 -2.46 -12.66
CA GLY A 317 -11.17 -3.82 -12.94
C GLY A 317 -10.92 -4.85 -11.83
N ALA A 318 -9.96 -4.62 -10.92
CA ALA A 318 -9.73 -5.49 -9.79
C ALA A 318 -10.67 -5.20 -8.62
N GLY A 319 -11.33 -6.24 -8.09
CA GLY A 319 -12.09 -6.16 -6.85
C GLY A 319 -11.15 -5.92 -5.66
N LEU A 320 -11.41 -4.86 -4.89
CA LEU A 320 -10.69 -4.62 -3.64
C LEU A 320 -11.48 -5.20 -2.46
N PRO A 321 -10.83 -5.74 -1.41
CA PRO A 321 -11.53 -6.25 -0.24
C PRO A 321 -12.42 -5.19 0.42
N ASP A 322 -13.68 -5.53 0.71
CA ASP A 322 -14.69 -4.64 1.32
C ASP A 322 -14.22 -4.00 2.64
N GLN A 323 -13.35 -4.71 3.38
CA GLN A 323 -12.76 -4.25 4.65
C GLN A 323 -11.97 -2.93 4.54
N TYR A 324 -11.65 -2.48 3.33
CA TYR A 324 -10.98 -1.20 3.07
C TYR A 324 -11.89 -0.15 2.41
N GLY A 325 -13.16 -0.47 2.16
CA GLY A 325 -14.14 0.38 1.48
C GLY A 325 -15.35 0.81 2.33
N SER A 326 -15.54 0.26 3.53
CA SER A 326 -16.70 0.60 4.35
C SER A 326 -16.49 0.30 5.84
N SER A 327 -16.47 1.36 6.65
CA SER A 327 -17.02 1.36 8.00
C SER A 327 -18.16 2.37 8.09
#